data_AF-A0A7V8YP78-F1
#
_entry.id   AF-A0A7V8YP78-F1
#
_cell.length_a   1.000
_cell.length_b   1.000
_cell.length_c   1.000
_cell.angle_alpha   90.00
_cell.angle_beta   90.00
_cell.angle_gamma   90.00
#
_symmetry.space_group_name_H-M   'P 1'
#
loop_
_entity.id
_entity.type
_entity.pdbx_description
1 polymer ?
#
loop_
_entity_poly.entity_id
_entity_poly.type
_entity_poly.pdbx_seq_one_letter_code
_entity_poly.pdbx_strand_id
1 'polypeptide(L)'
;MTTLEQSYARCRQLNRAYGTTYYASTFALPRVKRDHVHALYGFCRYADDIVDDLGAAPVEVREKALGEFGDRFFADLESGDSDDEVLKAVVHTV
;
A
#
# COMPACT_ATOMS: atom_id res chain seq x y z
N MET A 1 11.60 -11.23 6.72
CA MET A 1 11.01 -11.33 5.38
C MET A 1 9.51 -11.37 5.54
N THR A 2 8.83 -10.43 4.91
CA THR A 2 7.36 -10.36 4.88
C THR A 2 6.85 -11.45 3.94
N THR A 3 5.74 -12.12 4.25
CA THR A 3 5.09 -13.03 3.29
C THR A 3 4.07 -12.29 2.44
N LEU A 4 3.76 -12.82 1.24
CA LEU A 4 2.74 -12.22 0.36
C LEU A 4 1.38 -12.14 1.06
N GLU A 5 1.01 -13.18 1.81
CA GLU A 5 -0.23 -13.23 2.59
C GLU A 5 -0.27 -12.16 3.69
N GLN A 6 0.85 -11.93 4.39
CA GLN A 6 0.95 -10.87 5.38
C GLN A 6 0.76 -9.50 4.74
N SER A 7 1.35 -9.28 3.57
CA SER A 7 1.24 -8.01 2.86
C SER A 7 -0.19 -7.73 2.37
N TYR A 8 -0.86 -8.72 1.77
CA TYR A 8 -2.28 -8.59 1.41
C TYR A 8 -3.17 -8.37 2.64
N ALA A 9 -2.90 -9.07 3.74
CA ALA A 9 -3.64 -8.89 4.99
C ALA A 9 -3.48 -7.46 5.54
N ARG A 10 -2.26 -6.90 5.48
CA ARG A 10 -1.98 -5.52 5.88
C ARG A 10 -2.73 -4.52 5.02
N CYS A 11 -2.67 -4.67 3.70
CA CYS A 11 -3.40 -3.82 2.76
C CYS A 11 -4.92 -3.87 2.96
N ARG A 12 -5.45 -5.06 3.25
CA ARG A 12 -6.86 -5.25 3.60
C ARG A 12 -7.24 -4.57 4.92
N GLN A 13 -6.37 -4.60 5.93
CA GLN A 13 -6.60 -3.89 7.20
C GLN A 13 -6.64 -2.39 6.99
N LEU A 14 -5.72 -1.83 6.19
CA LEU A 14 -5.71 -0.40 5.84
C LEU A 14 -7.01 0.00 5.14
N ASN A 15 -7.45 -0.76 4.14
CA ASN A 15 -8.72 -0.50 3.45
C ASN A 15 -9.93 -0.57 4.39
N ARG A 16 -9.98 -1.59 5.26
CA ARG A 16 -11.05 -1.71 6.26
C ARG A 16 -11.08 -0.56 7.25
N ALA A 17 -9.93 -0.04 7.67
CA ALA A 17 -9.83 1.01 8.67
C ALA A 17 -10.13 2.40 8.12
N TYR A 18 -9.60 2.74 6.94
CA TYR A 18 -9.63 4.11 6.40
C TYR A 18 -10.60 4.28 5.23
N GLY A 19 -10.97 3.19 4.56
CA GLY A 19 -11.75 3.21 3.32
C GLY A 19 -13.09 2.53 3.44
N THR A 20 -13.81 2.64 4.56
CA THR A 20 -14.98 1.79 4.88
C THR A 20 -15.99 1.60 3.74
N THR A 21 -16.34 2.67 3.00
CA THR A 21 -17.21 2.59 1.81
C THR A 21 -16.54 1.87 0.64
N TYR A 22 -15.26 2.15 0.38
CA TYR A 22 -14.48 1.48 -0.66
C TYR A 22 -14.22 0.01 -0.33
N TYR A 23 -13.96 -0.31 0.94
CA TYR A 23 -13.87 -1.67 1.45
C TYR A 23 -15.18 -2.43 1.20
N ALA A 24 -16.32 -1.81 1.51
CA ALA A 24 -17.63 -2.40 1.25
C ALA A 24 -17.89 -2.64 -0.24
N SER A 25 -17.47 -1.73 -1.11
CA SER A 25 -17.66 -1.88 -2.56
C SER A 25 -16.87 -3.06 -3.15
N THR A 26 -15.74 -3.45 -2.54
CA THR A 26 -14.98 -4.63 -2.99
C THR A 26 -15.78 -5.93 -2.92
N PHE A 27 -16.83 -6.02 -2.08
CA PHE A 27 -17.67 -7.21 -2.00
C PHE A 27 -18.48 -7.48 -3.28
N ALA A 28 -18.68 -6.46 -4.14
CA ALA A 28 -19.28 -6.64 -5.46
C ALA A 28 -18.35 -7.36 -6.46
N LEU A 29 -17.05 -7.47 -6.15
CA LEU A 29 -16.06 -8.10 -7.02
C LEU A 29 -15.88 -9.60 -6.71
N PRO A 30 -15.43 -10.42 -7.68
CA PRO A 30 -14.95 -11.77 -7.42
C PRO A 30 -13.81 -11.78 -6.41
N ARG A 31 -13.75 -12.81 -5.55
CA ARG A 31 -12.79 -12.89 -4.44
C ARG A 31 -11.34 -12.63 -4.86
N VAL A 32 -10.89 -13.22 -5.97
CA VAL A 32 -9.53 -13.05 -6.50
C VAL A 32 -9.20 -11.58 -6.80
N LYS A 33 -10.17 -10.79 -7.28
CA LYS A 33 -9.96 -9.37 -7.57
C LYS A 33 -9.94 -8.49 -6.33
N ARG A 34 -10.52 -8.94 -5.21
CA ARG A 34 -10.57 -8.15 -3.97
C ARG A 34 -9.19 -7.96 -3.38
N ASP A 35 -8.35 -9.01 -3.40
CA ASP A 35 -7.01 -8.96 -2.84
C ASP A 35 -6.14 -7.92 -3.57
N HIS A 36 -6.19 -7.90 -4.90
CA HIS A 36 -5.52 -6.88 -5.72
C HIS A 36 -6.04 -5.46 -5.46
N VAL A 37 -7.36 -5.29 -5.29
CA VAL A 37 -7.94 -3.98 -4.94
C VAL A 37 -7.51 -3.53 -3.55
N HIS A 38 -7.41 -4.45 -2.59
CA HIS A 38 -6.87 -4.13 -1.27
C HIS A 38 -5.41 -3.69 -1.37
N ALA A 39 -4.58 -4.38 -2.16
CA ALA A 39 -3.17 -4.00 -2.39
C ALA A 39 -3.03 -2.58 -2.96
N LEU A 40 -3.78 -2.26 -4.02
CA LEU A 40 -3.80 -0.92 -4.61
C LEU A 40 -4.25 0.14 -3.60
N TYR A 41 -5.31 -0.14 -2.84
CA TYR A 41 -5.76 0.79 -1.79
C TYR A 41 -4.70 0.98 -0.70
N GLY A 42 -4.09 -0.12 -0.23
CA GLY A 42 -3.06 -0.09 0.81
C GLY A 42 -1.86 0.75 0.40
N PHE A 43 -1.40 0.59 -0.85
CA PHE A 43 -0.32 1.40 -1.43
C PHE A 43 -0.66 2.90 -1.42
N CYS A 44 -1.81 3.30 -1.97
CA CYS A 44 -2.21 4.71 -1.99
C CYS A 44 -2.37 5.27 -0.58
N ARG A 45 -3.02 4.52 0.32
CA ARG A 45 -3.23 4.99 1.69
C ARG A 45 -1.92 5.17 2.43
N TYR A 46 -0.94 4.30 2.21
CA TYR A 46 0.37 4.43 2.83
C TYR A 46 1.12 5.67 2.34
N ALA A 47 1.02 5.99 1.05
CA ALA A 47 1.55 7.24 0.51
C ALA A 47 0.86 8.47 1.13
N ASP A 48 -0.48 8.43 1.29
CA ASP A 48 -1.22 9.50 1.97
C ASP A 48 -0.77 9.64 3.44
N ASP A 49 -0.61 8.53 4.17
CA ASP A 49 -0.12 8.55 5.56
C ASP A 49 1.26 9.22 5.68
N ILE A 50 2.16 9.02 4.71
CA ILE A 50 3.46 9.71 4.65
C ILE A 50 3.25 11.23 4.52
N VAL A 51 2.33 11.67 3.67
CA VAL A 51 2.09 13.09 3.41
C VAL A 51 1.27 13.75 4.51
N ASP A 52 0.39 13.02 5.20
CA ASP A 52 -0.54 13.57 6.19
C ASP A 52 -0.01 13.44 7.63
N ASP A 53 0.55 12.29 8.01
CA ASP A 53 0.73 11.89 9.43
C ASP A 53 2.13 12.17 10.01
N LEU A 54 3.01 12.87 9.29
CA LEU A 54 4.31 13.31 9.83
C LEU A 54 4.21 14.50 10.83
N GLY A 55 3.03 14.81 11.34
CA GLY A 55 2.83 15.80 12.41
C GLY A 55 3.20 17.24 11.99
N ALA A 56 4.11 17.88 12.70
CA ALA A 56 4.62 19.23 12.37
C ALA A 56 5.87 19.19 11.47
N ALA A 57 6.16 18.06 10.82
CA ALA A 57 7.32 17.93 9.94
C ALA A 57 7.27 18.94 8.78
N PRO A 58 8.43 19.54 8.42
CA PRO A 58 8.57 20.37 7.22
C PRO A 58 8.16 19.64 5.94
N VAL A 59 7.79 20.39 4.92
CA VAL A 59 7.38 19.86 3.61
C VAL A 59 8.49 19.01 3.00
N GLU A 60 9.75 19.44 3.13
CA GLU A 60 10.92 18.77 2.58
C GLU A 60 11.12 17.36 3.16
N VAL A 61 10.72 17.15 4.42
CA VAL A 61 10.78 15.83 5.06
C VAL A 61 9.73 14.90 4.46
N ARG A 62 8.52 15.41 4.20
CA ARG A 62 7.43 14.65 3.58
C ARG A 62 7.75 14.30 2.13
N GLU A 63 8.25 15.28 1.36
CA GLU A 63 8.69 15.09 -0.01
C GLU A 63 9.79 14.03 -0.10
N LYS A 64 10.78 14.09 0.80
CA LYS A 64 11.84 13.10 0.84
C LYS A 64 11.31 11.70 1.16
N ALA A 65 10.46 11.57 2.19
CA ALA A 65 9.90 10.27 2.57
C ALA A 65 9.02 9.66 1.46
N LEU A 66 8.21 10.48 0.79
CA LEU A 66 7.39 10.03 -0.34
C LEU A 66 8.26 9.64 -1.54
N GLY A 67 9.32 10.40 -1.81
CA GLY A 67 10.31 10.08 -2.83
C GLY A 67 11.01 8.74 -2.56
N GLU A 68 11.51 8.53 -1.35
CA GLU A 68 12.14 7.26 -0.94
C GLU A 68 11.17 6.07 -1.04
N PHE A 69 9.90 6.26 -0.69
CA PHE A 69 8.86 5.24 -0.87
C PHE A 69 8.61 4.91 -2.34
N GLY A 70 8.56 5.93 -3.21
CA GLY A 70 8.42 5.75 -4.66
C GLY A 70 9.62 5.04 -5.29
N ASP A 71 10.83 5.48 -4.96
CA ASP A 71 12.08 4.86 -5.45
C ASP A 71 12.15 3.37 -5.05
N ARG A 72 11.76 3.06 -3.80
CA ARG A 72 11.68 1.67 -3.32
C ARG A 72 10.65 0.86 -4.10
N PHE A 73 9.47 1.40 -4.36
CA PHE A 73 8.44 0.72 -5.14
C PHE A 73 8.94 0.37 -6.55
N PHE A 74 9.59 1.30 -7.25
CA PHE A 74 10.12 1.02 -8.59
C PHE A 74 11.27 0.00 -8.58
N ALA A 75 12.16 0.07 -7.60
CA ALA A 75 13.23 -0.92 -7.44
C ALA A 75 12.68 -2.33 -7.14
N ASP A 76 11.70 -2.42 -6.23
CA ASP A 76 11.04 -3.68 -5.88
C ASP A 76 10.28 -4.24 -7.10
N LEU A 77 9.61 -3.38 -7.87
CA LEU A 77 8.93 -3.75 -9.12
C LEU A 77 9.89 -4.31 -10.18
N GLU A 78 11.07 -3.69 -10.36
CA GLU A 78 12.10 -4.19 -11.27
C GLU A 78 12.65 -5.55 -10.81
N SER A 79 12.77 -5.76 -9.49
CA SER A 79 13.23 -7.02 -8.92
C SER A 79 12.18 -8.14 -8.92
N GLY A 80 10.89 -7.78 -9.01
CA GLY A 80 9.76 -8.70 -8.93
C GLY A 80 9.41 -9.19 -7.53
N ASP A 81 10.03 -8.64 -6.48
CA ASP A 81 9.71 -8.93 -5.08
C ASP A 81 9.94 -7.69 -4.19
N SER A 82 9.44 -7.73 -2.96
CA SER A 82 9.70 -6.71 -1.94
C SER A 82 9.86 -7.38 -0.57
N ASP A 83 10.45 -6.72 0.41
CA ASP A 83 10.38 -7.15 1.82
C ASP A 83 9.44 -6.24 2.65
N ASP A 84 8.89 -5.20 2.05
CA ASP A 84 7.99 -4.25 2.70
C ASP A 84 6.58 -4.80 2.87
N GLU A 85 5.95 -4.44 3.99
CA GLU A 85 4.63 -4.96 4.38
C GLU A 85 3.48 -4.48 3.49
N VAL A 86 3.63 -3.36 2.78
CA VAL A 86 2.65 -2.83 1.83
C VAL A 86 3.09 -3.08 0.39
N LEU A 87 4.37 -2.89 0.08
CA LEU A 87 4.84 -2.96 -1.31
C LEU A 87 4.78 -4.38 -1.90
N LYS A 88 5.03 -5.44 -1.12
CA LYS A 88 5.01 -6.82 -1.64
C LYS A 88 3.70 -7.17 -2.33
N ALA A 89 2.56 -6.79 -1.77
CA ALA A 89 1.26 -7.08 -2.36
C ALA A 89 0.99 -6.29 -3.64
N VAL A 90 1.38 -5.01 -3.71
CA VAL A 90 1.18 -4.21 -4.93
C VAL A 90 2.16 -4.60 -6.02
N VAL A 91 3.42 -4.92 -5.69
CA VAL A 91 4.42 -5.45 -6.64
C VAL A 91 3.97 -6.77 -7.24
N HIS A 92 3.37 -7.66 -6.46
CA HIS A 92 2.75 -8.89 -7.01
C HIS A 92 1.50 -8.59 -7.87
N THR A 93 0.83 -7.46 -7.68
CA THR A 93 -0.44 -7.13 -8.34
C THR A 93 -0.24 -6.50 -9.72
N VAL A 94 0.83 -5.74 -9.92
CA VAL A 94 1.10 -4.97 -11.17
C VAL A 94 2.14 -5.67 -12.04
#